data_AF-A0A4R3YY46-F1
#
_entry.id   AF-A0A4R3YY46-F1
#
_cell.length_a   1.000
_cell.length_b   1.000
_cell.length_c   1.000
_cell.angle_alpha   90.00
_cell.angle_beta   90.00
_cell.angle_gamma   90.00
#
_symmetry.space_group_name_H-M   'P 1'
#
loop_
_entity.id
_entity.type
_entity.pdbx_description
1 polymer ?
#
loop_
_entity_poly.entity_id
_entity_poly.type
_entity_poly.pdbx_seq_one_letter_code
_entity_poly.pdbx_strand_id
1 'polypeptide(L)'
;MKVFILSMAKSVQRRESIIAQCEKNKLDYEVIEAVDGNALSEEERIKHTQKLNYAFQNGEIGCALSHQKIYQKMLDENISNALILEDDAAISNGIDVVLDSFPYATNQAVPTIILLSKVNKLINKPLFNIDKKYSLYPVYHATTSHGYIINQAAAAALLQFLYPVWMVADKWSLFEEYAKVKVLAVHPAAILLSGHATVSTINPANNPCAISAKKKKVWGELMTLKPLKVKLKHKIRKLIIPLFSEIIDLKKPVP
;
A
#
# COMPACT_ATOMS: atom_id res chain seq x y z
N MET A 1 -7.11 -3.53 17.11
CA MET A 1 -6.92 -3.66 15.65
C MET A 1 -6.18 -4.95 15.38
N LYS A 2 -6.45 -5.68 14.29
CA LYS A 2 -5.65 -6.88 13.94
C LYS A 2 -4.33 -6.47 13.28
N VAL A 3 -3.26 -7.21 13.50
CA VAL A 3 -1.98 -7.00 12.81
C VAL A 3 -1.68 -8.21 11.95
N PHE A 4 -1.43 -7.99 10.66
CA PHE A 4 -1.04 -9.00 9.70
C PHE A 4 0.40 -8.80 9.26
N ILE A 5 1.20 -9.86 9.38
CA ILE A 5 2.54 -9.93 8.79
C ILE A 5 2.42 -10.69 7.48
N LEU A 6 2.71 -10.04 6.36
CA LEU A 6 2.72 -10.63 5.04
C LEU A 6 4.15 -11.06 4.67
N SER A 7 4.37 -12.36 4.58
CA SER A 7 5.69 -12.93 4.33
C SER A 7 5.59 -14.25 3.57
N MET A 8 6.56 -14.55 2.70
CA MET A 8 6.68 -15.88 2.08
C MET A 8 7.33 -16.88 3.04
N ALA A 9 6.97 -18.16 2.99
CA ALA A 9 7.52 -19.22 3.84
C ALA A 9 9.04 -19.33 3.71
N LYS A 10 9.55 -19.11 2.50
CA LYS A 10 10.98 -19.10 2.20
C LYS A 10 11.74 -17.89 2.76
N SER A 11 11.04 -16.81 3.13
CA SER A 11 11.65 -15.56 3.64
C SER A 11 11.93 -15.62 5.15
N VAL A 12 12.56 -16.71 5.63
CA VAL A 12 12.71 -17.02 7.06
C VAL A 12 13.31 -15.85 7.86
N GLN A 13 14.45 -15.31 7.41
CA GLN A 13 15.15 -14.22 8.12
C GLN A 13 14.34 -12.91 8.19
N ARG A 14 13.67 -12.55 7.08
CA ARG A 14 12.79 -11.37 7.02
C ARG A 14 11.60 -11.54 7.96
N ARG A 15 10.98 -12.72 7.94
CA ARG A 15 9.87 -13.10 8.81
C ARG A 15 10.25 -13.03 10.29
N GLU A 16 11.37 -13.63 10.68
CA GLU A 16 11.88 -13.59 12.06
C GLU A 16 12.16 -12.15 12.51
N SER A 17 12.73 -11.32 11.63
CA SER A 17 13.02 -9.92 11.91
C SER A 17 11.75 -9.11 12.22
N ILE A 18 10.70 -9.22 11.40
CA ILE A 18 9.45 -8.48 11.63
C ILE A 18 8.66 -9.04 12.83
N ILE A 19 8.74 -10.35 13.09
CA ILE A 19 8.16 -10.99 14.28
C ILE A 19 8.80 -10.42 15.55
N ALA A 20 10.13 -10.42 15.65
CA ALA A 20 10.84 -9.89 16.80
C ALA A 20 10.53 -8.40 17.05
N GLN A 21 10.32 -7.63 15.98
CA GLN A 21 9.87 -6.24 16.08
C GLN A 21 8.43 -6.12 16.60
N CYS A 22 7.51 -6.99 16.19
CA CYS A 22 6.14 -7.02 16.71
C CYS A 22 6.12 -7.39 18.20
N GLU A 23 6.86 -8.43 18.60
CA GLU A 23 6.99 -8.86 20.00
C GLU A 23 7.56 -7.73 20.88
N LYS A 24 8.64 -7.08 20.43
CA LYS A 24 9.24 -5.93 21.13
C LYS A 24 8.24 -4.79 21.34
N ASN A 25 7.36 -4.55 20.37
CA ASN A 25 6.31 -3.52 20.44
C ASN A 25 4.99 -4.04 21.03
N LYS A 26 4.95 -5.28 21.54
CA LYS A 26 3.77 -5.92 22.13
C LYS A 26 2.55 -5.94 21.19
N LEU A 27 2.80 -6.11 19.89
CA LEU A 27 1.75 -6.23 18.89
C LEU A 27 1.33 -7.70 18.77
N ASP A 28 0.05 -8.00 18.97
CA ASP A 28 -0.52 -9.31 18.63
C ASP A 28 -0.66 -9.41 17.10
N TYR A 29 -0.04 -10.43 16.51
CA TYR A 29 0.08 -10.56 15.06
C TYR A 29 -0.34 -11.93 14.54
N GLU A 30 -0.81 -11.95 13.29
CA GLU A 30 -1.05 -13.16 12.51
C GLU A 30 -0.17 -13.13 11.26
N VAL A 31 0.58 -14.21 11.02
CA VAL A 31 1.39 -14.35 9.81
C VAL A 31 0.51 -14.88 8.68
N ILE A 32 0.41 -14.08 7.62
CA ILE A 32 -0.27 -14.45 6.38
C ILE A 32 0.78 -14.88 5.36
N GLU A 33 0.72 -16.15 5.00
CA GLU A 33 1.55 -16.73 3.95
C GLU A 33 1.27 -16.01 2.62
N ALA A 34 2.30 -15.33 2.09
CA ALA A 34 2.26 -14.60 0.84
C ALA A 34 2.25 -15.55 -0.37
N VAL A 35 1.54 -15.15 -1.42
CA VAL A 35 1.50 -15.86 -2.70
C VAL A 35 2.82 -15.67 -3.44
N ASP A 36 3.56 -16.76 -3.64
CA ASP A 36 4.71 -16.74 -4.54
C ASP A 36 4.24 -16.80 -5.99
N GLY A 37 4.25 -15.64 -6.66
CA GLY A 37 3.81 -15.57 -8.05
C GLY A 37 4.68 -16.35 -9.04
N ASN A 38 5.89 -16.78 -8.66
CA ASN A 38 6.71 -17.67 -9.48
C ASN A 38 6.28 -19.14 -9.37
N ALA A 39 5.58 -19.50 -8.30
CA ALA A 39 5.04 -20.84 -8.10
C ALA A 39 3.68 -21.05 -8.78
N LEU A 40 3.01 -19.97 -9.22
CA LEU A 40 1.73 -20.04 -9.93
C LEU A 40 1.90 -20.67 -11.31
N SER A 41 1.02 -21.61 -11.68
CA SER A 41 0.92 -22.13 -13.05
C SER A 41 0.46 -21.04 -14.03
N GLU A 42 0.59 -21.31 -15.33
CA GLU A 42 0.05 -20.38 -16.33
C GLU A 42 -1.47 -20.26 -16.25
N GLU A 43 -2.18 -21.38 -16.06
CA GLU A 43 -3.64 -21.35 -15.89
C GLU A 43 -4.05 -20.54 -14.66
N GLU A 44 -3.34 -20.69 -13.53
CA GLU A 44 -3.59 -19.91 -12.32
C GLU A 44 -3.36 -18.42 -12.54
N ARG A 45 -2.27 -18.05 -13.22
CA ARG A 45 -2.00 -16.64 -13.55
C ARG A 45 -3.10 -16.06 -14.44
N ILE A 46 -3.53 -16.79 -15.47
CA ILE A 46 -4.61 -16.33 -16.37
C ILE A 46 -5.93 -16.18 -15.60
N LYS A 47 -6.25 -17.14 -14.73
CA LYS A 47 -7.46 -17.10 -13.90
C LYS A 47 -7.51 -15.89 -12.97
N HIS A 48 -6.37 -15.49 -12.42
CA HIS A 48 -6.28 -14.45 -11.40
C HIS A 48 -5.86 -13.08 -11.92
N THR A 49 -5.68 -12.90 -13.23
CA THR A 49 -5.26 -11.62 -13.83
C THR A 49 -6.21 -11.16 -14.94
N GLN A 50 -6.26 -9.85 -15.16
CA GLN A 50 -6.93 -9.32 -16.34
C GLN A 50 -6.01 -9.38 -17.56
N LYS A 51 -6.60 -9.41 -18.76
CA LYS A 51 -5.85 -9.38 -20.02
C LYS A 51 -4.96 -8.13 -20.15
N LEU A 52 -5.48 -6.97 -19.76
CA LEU A 52 -4.71 -5.72 -19.70
C LEU A 52 -4.24 -5.49 -18.26
N ASN A 53 -3.03 -5.95 -17.96
CA ASN A 53 -2.49 -5.97 -16.60
C ASN A 53 -1.13 -5.26 -16.51
N TYR A 54 -1.06 -4.22 -15.68
CA TYR A 54 0.17 -3.47 -15.39
C TYR A 54 1.12 -4.22 -14.44
N ALA A 55 0.57 -5.07 -13.56
CA ALA A 55 1.29 -6.00 -12.68
C ALA A 55 1.51 -7.34 -13.40
N PHE A 56 2.11 -7.33 -14.60
CA PHE A 56 2.28 -8.54 -15.41
C PHE A 56 3.49 -9.39 -15.00
N GLN A 57 4.33 -8.92 -14.07
CA GLN A 57 5.46 -9.70 -13.57
C GLN A 57 4.99 -10.65 -12.48
N ASN A 58 5.55 -11.86 -12.43
CA ASN A 58 5.14 -12.90 -11.48
C ASN A 58 5.12 -12.41 -10.04
N GLY A 59 6.20 -11.77 -9.56
CA GLY A 59 6.20 -11.24 -8.21
C GLY A 59 5.20 -10.11 -7.97
N GLU A 60 4.91 -9.28 -8.98
CA GLU A 60 3.89 -8.24 -8.86
C GLU A 60 2.49 -8.85 -8.72
N ILE A 61 2.21 -9.93 -9.45
CA ILE A 61 0.97 -10.72 -9.31
C ILE A 61 0.91 -11.33 -7.90
N GLY A 62 1.99 -11.97 -7.44
CA GLY A 62 2.08 -12.56 -6.10
C GLY A 62 1.83 -11.53 -5.00
N CYS A 63 2.49 -10.37 -5.06
CA CYS A 63 2.29 -9.27 -4.13
C CYS A 63 0.82 -8.78 -4.14
N ALA A 64 0.24 -8.53 -5.31
CA ALA A 64 -1.14 -8.09 -5.43
C ALA A 64 -2.14 -9.11 -4.85
N LEU A 65 -1.99 -10.40 -5.17
CA LEU A 65 -2.82 -11.47 -4.63
C LEU A 65 -2.67 -11.62 -3.12
N SER A 66 -1.47 -11.42 -2.60
CA SER A 66 -1.19 -11.49 -1.15
C SER A 66 -1.93 -10.42 -0.37
N HIS A 67 -1.95 -9.18 -0.84
CA HIS A 67 -2.76 -8.12 -0.21
C HIS A 67 -4.27 -8.37 -0.38
N GLN A 68 -4.70 -8.83 -1.56
CA GLN A 68 -6.11 -9.17 -1.80
C GLN A 68 -6.60 -10.31 -0.90
N LYS A 69 -5.74 -11.29 -0.59
CA LYS A 69 -6.02 -12.36 0.38
C LYS A 69 -6.31 -11.79 1.77
N ILE A 70 -5.52 -10.81 2.22
CA ILE A 70 -5.78 -10.13 3.50
C ILE A 70 -7.11 -9.36 3.43
N TYR A 71 -7.37 -8.64 2.35
CA TYR A 71 -8.63 -7.90 2.20
C TYR A 71 -9.84 -8.83 2.25
N GLN A 72 -9.80 -9.96 1.54
CA GLN A 72 -10.85 -10.97 1.58
C GLN A 72 -11.05 -11.53 2.99
N LYS A 73 -9.96 -11.91 3.69
CA LYS A 73 -10.01 -12.36 5.08
C LYS A 73 -10.69 -11.33 5.99
N MET A 74 -10.39 -10.04 5.82
CA MET A 74 -11.05 -8.98 6.60
C MET A 74 -12.57 -8.92 6.36
N LEU A 75 -13.04 -9.22 5.15
CA LEU A 75 -14.47 -9.30 4.87
C LEU A 75 -15.09 -10.55 5.49
N ASP A 76 -14.46 -11.70 5.29
CA ASP A 76 -14.97 -12.99 5.75
C ASP A 76 -15.07 -13.07 7.29
N GLU A 77 -14.10 -12.49 7.99
CA GLU A 77 -14.01 -12.52 9.45
C GLU A 77 -14.53 -11.25 10.12
N ASN A 78 -15.15 -10.34 9.37
CA ASN A 78 -15.66 -9.06 9.86
C ASN A 78 -14.62 -8.21 10.62
N ILE A 79 -13.36 -8.22 10.17
CA ILE A 79 -12.28 -7.45 10.79
C ILE A 79 -12.42 -5.98 10.39
N SER A 80 -12.82 -5.14 11.34
CA SER A 80 -13.08 -3.72 11.08
C SER A 80 -11.85 -2.95 10.62
N ASN A 81 -10.67 -3.26 11.20
CA ASN A 81 -9.42 -2.55 10.94
C ASN A 81 -8.23 -3.49 11.07
N ALA A 82 -7.25 -3.33 10.16
CA ALA A 82 -6.01 -4.09 10.19
C ALA A 82 -4.79 -3.19 9.92
N LEU A 83 -3.70 -3.46 10.65
CA LEU A 83 -2.35 -3.06 10.29
C LEU A 83 -1.74 -4.17 9.42
N ILE A 84 -1.28 -3.83 8.22
CA ILE A 84 -0.60 -4.75 7.31
C ILE A 84 0.88 -4.36 7.25
N LEU A 85 1.74 -5.33 7.56
CA LEU A 85 3.20 -5.22 7.56
C LEU A 85 3.77 -6.21 6.54
N GLU A 86 4.62 -5.75 5.63
CA GLU A 86 5.45 -6.68 4.84
C GLU A 86 6.68 -7.09 5.65
N ASP A 87 7.30 -8.21 5.30
CA ASP A 87 8.44 -8.77 6.01
C ASP A 87 9.76 -7.99 5.86
N ASP A 88 9.79 -6.92 5.06
CA ASP A 88 10.88 -5.94 5.01
C ASP A 88 10.59 -4.64 5.76
N ALA A 89 9.50 -4.56 6.52
CA ALA A 89 9.18 -3.42 7.36
C ALA A 89 10.13 -3.26 8.55
N ALA A 90 10.38 -2.01 8.93
CA ALA A 90 11.08 -1.63 10.16
C ALA A 90 10.18 -0.74 11.02
N ILE A 91 9.69 -1.28 12.13
CA ILE A 91 8.76 -0.60 13.06
C ILE A 91 9.55 0.38 13.93
N SER A 92 9.16 1.65 13.92
CA SER A 92 9.74 2.65 14.81
C SER A 92 9.17 2.54 16.23
N ASN A 93 9.96 2.96 17.23
CA ASN A 93 9.46 3.11 18.60
C ASN A 93 8.28 4.11 18.64
N GLY A 94 7.29 3.82 19.48
CA GLY A 94 6.10 4.66 19.65
C GLY A 94 5.01 4.43 18.59
N ILE A 95 4.99 3.25 17.96
CA ILE A 95 3.97 2.89 16.98
C ILE A 95 2.58 2.76 17.63
N ASP A 96 2.53 2.36 18.90
CA ASP A 96 1.33 2.24 19.74
C ASP A 96 0.51 3.53 19.73
N VAL A 97 1.15 4.69 19.95
CA VAL A 97 0.48 6.00 19.93
C VAL A 97 -0.21 6.26 18.58
N VAL A 98 0.42 5.84 17.49
CA VAL A 98 -0.16 5.96 16.15
C VAL A 98 -1.35 5.01 15.97
N LEU A 99 -1.22 3.75 16.40
CA LEU A 99 -2.28 2.74 16.28
C LEU A 99 -3.51 3.10 17.13
N ASP A 100 -3.29 3.59 18.34
CA ASP A 100 -4.34 3.97 19.29
C ASP A 100 -5.12 5.20 18.82
N SER A 101 -4.48 6.09 18.06
CA SER A 101 -5.14 7.27 17.49
C SER A 101 -6.08 6.95 16.33
N PHE A 102 -5.88 5.82 15.64
CA PHE A 102 -6.53 5.52 14.37
C PHE A 102 -8.08 5.56 14.42
N PRO A 103 -8.75 4.93 15.42
CA PRO A 103 -10.21 4.92 15.50
C PRO A 103 -10.81 6.33 15.63
N TYR A 104 -10.06 7.27 16.21
CA TYR A 104 -10.49 8.65 16.47
C TYR A 104 -10.06 9.61 15.36
N ALA A 105 -8.93 9.33 14.71
CA ALA A 105 -8.37 10.18 13.65
C ALA A 105 -9.14 10.05 12.32
N THR A 106 -10.00 9.04 12.17
CA THR A 106 -10.71 8.75 10.91
C THR A 106 -12.16 8.31 11.12
N ASN A 107 -13.03 8.70 10.18
CA ASN A 107 -14.39 8.18 10.13
C ASN A 107 -14.37 6.75 9.56
N GLN A 108 -14.72 5.76 10.38
CA GLN A 108 -14.68 4.35 10.04
C GLN A 108 -15.66 3.95 8.92
N ALA A 109 -16.71 4.75 8.67
CA ALA A 109 -17.63 4.53 7.56
C ALA A 109 -17.04 4.96 6.20
N VAL A 110 -15.95 5.73 6.19
CA VAL A 110 -15.27 6.16 4.97
C VAL A 110 -14.16 5.17 4.64
N PRO A 111 -14.13 4.55 3.45
CA PRO A 111 -13.01 3.72 3.00
C PRO A 111 -11.69 4.49 3.15
N THR A 112 -10.83 4.09 4.09
CA THR A 112 -9.62 4.84 4.45
C THR A 112 -8.40 3.93 4.57
N ILE A 113 -7.28 4.43 4.06
CA ILE A 113 -5.96 3.85 4.15
C ILE A 113 -5.05 4.88 4.82
N ILE A 114 -4.28 4.45 5.83
CA ILE A 114 -3.25 5.28 6.46
C ILE A 114 -1.89 4.63 6.24
N LEU A 115 -1.09 5.27 5.40
CA LEU A 115 0.28 4.87 5.14
C LEU A 115 1.15 5.24 6.35
N LEU A 116 1.83 4.24 6.90
CA LEU A 116 2.81 4.43 7.97
C LEU A 116 4.24 4.51 7.41
N SER A 117 4.39 4.14 6.14
CA SER A 117 5.60 4.24 5.35
C SER A 117 5.91 5.68 4.91
N LYS A 118 7.18 5.91 4.57
CA LYS A 118 7.60 7.16 3.93
C LYS A 118 6.90 7.34 2.58
N VAL A 119 6.07 8.36 2.47
CA VAL A 119 5.41 8.75 1.21
C VAL A 119 6.29 9.69 0.38
N ASN A 120 5.97 9.85 -0.91
CA ASN A 120 6.74 10.74 -1.79
C ASN A 120 6.38 12.21 -1.56
N LYS A 121 5.08 12.52 -1.50
CA LYS A 121 4.58 13.90 -1.42
C LYS A 121 3.35 13.98 -0.53
N LEU A 122 3.37 14.94 0.40
CA LEU A 122 2.25 15.27 1.27
C LEU A 122 1.61 16.58 0.84
N ILE A 123 0.34 16.74 1.19
CA ILE A 123 -0.31 18.05 1.24
C ILE A 123 -0.04 18.61 2.64
N ASN A 124 0.61 19.77 2.76
CA ASN A 124 1.02 20.38 4.03
C ASN A 124 -0.18 20.99 4.78
N LYS A 125 -1.10 20.13 5.19
CA LYS A 125 -2.30 20.48 5.94
C LYS A 125 -2.66 19.31 6.85
N PRO A 126 -2.11 19.25 8.08
CA PRO A 126 -2.40 18.14 8.98
C PRO A 126 -3.90 18.10 9.27
N LEU A 127 -4.48 16.91 9.19
CA LEU A 127 -5.89 16.66 9.51
C LEU A 127 -6.07 16.36 11.00
N PHE A 128 -5.05 15.79 11.64
CA PHE A 128 -5.09 15.34 13.01
C PHE A 128 -3.67 15.29 13.59
N ASN A 129 -3.47 15.86 14.78
CA ASN A 129 -2.22 15.73 15.51
C ASN A 129 -2.33 14.50 16.40
N ILE A 130 -1.49 13.49 16.16
CA ILE A 130 -1.53 12.22 16.89
C ILE A 130 -0.89 12.41 18.27
N ASP A 131 0.30 13.00 18.28
CA ASP A 131 1.02 13.39 19.49
C ASP A 131 1.99 14.55 19.18
N LYS A 132 3.03 14.72 20.00
CA LYS A 132 4.07 15.74 19.76
C LYS A 132 4.96 15.45 18.55
N LYS A 133 5.01 14.19 18.10
CA LYS A 133 5.91 13.72 17.04
C LYS A 133 5.17 13.51 15.73
N TYR A 134 4.01 12.87 15.77
CA TYR A 134 3.30 12.37 14.61
C TYR A 134 2.06 13.21 14.32
N SER A 135 1.77 13.39 13.04
CA SER A 135 0.51 13.95 12.59
C SER A 135 0.04 13.25 11.32
N LEU A 136 -1.26 13.28 11.08
CA LEU A 136 -1.92 12.65 9.96
C LEU A 136 -2.14 13.66 8.85
N TYR A 137 -1.63 13.36 7.65
CA TYR A 137 -1.67 14.26 6.50
C TYR A 137 -2.41 13.63 5.32
N PRO A 138 -3.06 14.44 4.47
CA PRO A 138 -3.48 14.00 3.16
C PRO A 138 -2.26 13.69 2.26
N VAL A 139 -2.34 12.59 1.53
CA VAL A 139 -1.26 12.20 0.61
C VAL A 139 -1.46 12.86 -0.74
N TYR A 140 -0.41 13.48 -1.30
CA TYR A 140 -0.40 13.96 -2.68
C TYR A 140 0.13 12.89 -3.65
N HIS A 141 1.16 12.15 -3.25
CA HIS A 141 1.67 11.00 -4.00
C HIS A 141 2.40 10.03 -3.08
N ALA A 142 2.11 8.74 -3.20
CA ALA A 142 2.79 7.68 -2.47
C ALA A 142 2.99 6.45 -3.37
N THR A 143 4.03 5.70 -3.05
CA THR A 143 4.34 4.33 -3.52
C THR A 143 4.75 3.51 -2.30
N THR A 144 5.04 2.22 -2.45
CA THR A 144 5.38 1.25 -1.39
C THR A 144 4.21 0.88 -0.47
N SER A 145 4.15 -0.38 -0.07
CA SER A 145 3.07 -0.98 0.72
C SER A 145 3.55 -1.70 1.99
N HIS A 146 4.82 -1.51 2.38
CA HIS A 146 5.46 -2.27 3.46
C HIS A 146 4.89 -2.01 4.86
N GLY A 147 4.06 -0.98 5.05
CA GLY A 147 3.39 -0.72 6.31
C GLY A 147 2.24 0.27 6.20
N TYR A 148 1.00 -0.19 6.40
CA TYR A 148 -0.19 0.67 6.37
C TYR A 148 -1.35 0.08 7.18
N ILE A 149 -2.24 0.97 7.62
CA ILE A 149 -3.53 0.62 8.22
C ILE A 149 -4.63 0.72 7.17
N ILE A 150 -5.57 -0.22 7.18
CA ILE A 150 -6.74 -0.23 6.32
C ILE A 150 -7.99 -0.61 7.12
N ASN A 151 -9.11 0.06 6.83
CA ASN A 151 -10.42 -0.34 7.36
C ASN A 151 -11.15 -1.29 6.41
N GLN A 152 -12.13 -2.02 6.94
CA GLN A 152 -12.90 -3.01 6.18
C GLN A 152 -13.56 -2.41 4.93
N ALA A 153 -14.04 -1.17 5.02
CA ALA A 153 -14.65 -0.47 3.89
C ALA A 153 -13.65 -0.20 2.74
N ALA A 154 -12.39 0.14 3.06
CA ALA A 154 -11.33 0.23 2.06
C ALA A 154 -10.88 -1.13 1.55
N ALA A 155 -10.81 -2.16 2.40
CA ALA A 155 -10.50 -3.52 1.98
C ALA A 155 -11.51 -4.01 0.93
N ALA A 156 -12.82 -3.81 1.17
CA ALA A 156 -13.88 -4.13 0.23
C ALA A 156 -13.73 -3.36 -1.10
N ALA A 157 -13.55 -2.04 -1.01
CA ALA A 157 -13.44 -1.18 -2.20
C ALA A 157 -12.20 -1.52 -3.04
N LEU A 158 -11.05 -1.78 -2.40
CA LEU A 158 -9.83 -2.19 -3.10
C LEU A 158 -9.94 -3.59 -3.69
N LEU A 159 -10.51 -4.55 -2.97
CA LEU A 159 -10.68 -5.91 -3.45
C LEU A 159 -11.57 -5.95 -4.70
N GLN A 160 -12.73 -5.28 -4.65
CA GLN A 160 -13.63 -5.14 -5.80
C GLN A 160 -12.94 -4.47 -7.00
N PHE A 161 -12.07 -3.50 -6.73
CA PHE A 161 -11.40 -2.74 -7.78
C PHE A 161 -10.18 -3.44 -8.37
N LEU A 162 -9.43 -4.20 -7.58
CA LEU A 162 -8.14 -4.77 -7.95
C LEU A 162 -8.20 -6.24 -8.34
N TYR A 163 -9.29 -6.95 -8.08
CA TYR A 163 -9.47 -8.36 -8.46
C TYR A 163 -10.41 -8.51 -9.68
N PRO A 164 -10.06 -9.31 -10.71
CA PRO A 164 -8.76 -9.97 -10.93
C PRO A 164 -7.61 -8.97 -11.11
N VAL A 165 -6.38 -9.39 -10.83
CA VAL A 165 -5.18 -8.53 -10.79
C VAL A 165 -4.94 -7.83 -12.12
N TRP A 166 -4.89 -6.50 -12.08
CA TRP A 166 -4.53 -5.66 -13.22
C TRP A 166 -3.57 -4.51 -12.87
N MET A 167 -3.27 -4.33 -11.59
CA MET A 167 -2.44 -3.26 -11.05
C MET A 167 -1.62 -3.76 -9.86
N VAL A 168 -0.46 -3.14 -9.63
CA VAL A 168 0.39 -3.40 -8.46
C VAL A 168 -0.27 -2.88 -7.18
N ALA A 169 0.10 -3.42 -6.02
CA ALA A 169 -0.55 -3.15 -4.73
C ALA A 169 -0.31 -1.73 -4.15
N ASP A 170 0.57 -0.92 -4.76
CA ASP A 170 1.06 0.32 -4.17
C ASP A 170 0.79 1.59 -5.01
N LYS A 171 -0.16 1.53 -5.94
CA LYS A 171 -0.58 2.69 -6.76
C LYS A 171 -1.61 3.56 -6.05
N TRP A 172 -1.25 4.04 -4.85
CA TRP A 172 -2.17 4.72 -3.92
C TRP A 172 -2.95 5.89 -4.52
N SER A 173 -2.31 6.77 -5.29
CA SER A 173 -3.02 7.89 -5.93
C SER A 173 -4.05 7.43 -6.96
N LEU A 174 -3.78 6.32 -7.66
CA LEU A 174 -4.75 5.73 -8.57
C LEU A 174 -5.91 5.13 -7.78
N PHE A 175 -5.65 4.46 -6.67
CA PHE A 175 -6.70 3.88 -5.83
C PHE A 175 -7.61 4.97 -5.27
N GLU A 176 -7.05 6.08 -4.79
CA GLU A 176 -7.84 7.23 -4.33
C GLU A 176 -8.72 7.80 -5.45
N GLU A 177 -8.18 7.89 -6.67
CA GLU A 177 -8.90 8.42 -7.82
C GLU A 177 -10.05 7.50 -8.30
N TYR A 178 -9.84 6.18 -8.34
CA TYR A 178 -10.78 5.22 -8.90
C TYR A 178 -11.63 4.48 -7.87
N ALA A 179 -11.01 3.88 -6.85
CA ALA A 179 -11.68 3.07 -5.83
C ALA A 179 -12.34 3.91 -4.73
N LYS A 180 -12.22 5.24 -4.80
CA LYS A 180 -12.78 6.21 -3.83
C LYS A 180 -12.34 5.95 -2.39
N VAL A 181 -11.17 5.33 -2.21
CA VAL A 181 -10.52 5.23 -0.90
C VAL A 181 -9.83 6.55 -0.56
N LYS A 182 -9.91 6.98 0.69
CA LYS A 182 -9.16 8.12 1.19
C LYS A 182 -7.76 7.65 1.58
N VAL A 183 -6.71 8.29 1.04
CA VAL A 183 -5.33 7.92 1.35
C VAL A 183 -4.69 9.01 2.20
N LEU A 184 -4.35 8.64 3.43
CA LEU A 184 -3.67 9.48 4.40
C LEU A 184 -2.31 8.89 4.74
N ALA A 185 -1.46 9.68 5.39
CA ALA A 185 -0.17 9.20 5.86
C ALA A 185 0.22 9.83 7.19
N VAL A 186 0.91 9.05 8.01
CA VAL A 186 1.54 9.54 9.23
C VAL A 186 2.89 10.15 8.88
N HIS A 187 3.14 11.37 9.35
CA HIS A 187 4.41 12.04 9.21
C HIS A 187 4.90 12.58 10.56
N PRO A 188 6.18 12.35 10.94
CA PRO A 188 7.18 11.50 10.27
C PRO A 188 6.74 10.03 10.12
N ALA A 189 7.34 9.28 9.19
CA ALA A 189 6.97 7.89 8.95
C ALA A 189 7.22 7.03 10.21
N ALA A 190 6.25 6.21 10.59
CA ALA A 190 6.35 5.32 11.75
C ALA A 190 6.89 3.93 11.36
N ILE A 191 6.87 3.59 10.07
CA ILE A 191 7.43 2.35 9.52
C ILE A 191 8.40 2.69 8.40
N LEU A 192 9.63 2.19 8.52
CA LEU A 192 10.71 2.36 7.55
C LEU A 192 10.96 1.04 6.81
N LEU A 193 11.90 1.05 5.87
CA LEU A 193 12.42 -0.17 5.27
C LEU A 193 13.55 -0.71 6.13
N SER A 194 13.53 -2.01 6.39
CA SER A 194 14.61 -2.72 7.08
C SER A 194 15.85 -2.86 6.18
N GLY A 195 16.99 -3.25 6.78
CA GLY A 195 18.20 -3.59 6.02
C GLY A 195 17.99 -4.74 5.02
N HIS A 196 16.99 -5.58 5.24
CA HIS A 196 16.61 -6.68 4.35
C HIS A 196 15.86 -6.23 3.08
N ALA A 197 15.45 -4.96 2.99
CA ALA A 197 14.78 -4.39 1.82
C ALA A 197 15.74 -4.06 0.66
N THR A 198 17.06 -4.16 0.88
CA THR A 198 18.09 -3.78 -0.11
C THR A 198 18.08 -4.67 -1.36
N VAL A 199 17.52 -5.89 -1.26
CA VAL A 199 17.33 -6.81 -2.39
C VAL A 199 15.85 -7.10 -2.56
N SER A 200 15.27 -6.69 -3.69
CA SER A 200 13.90 -7.06 -4.03
C SER A 200 13.82 -8.56 -4.33
N THR A 201 12.98 -9.28 -3.60
CA THR A 201 12.71 -10.71 -3.79
C THR A 201 11.57 -10.96 -4.79
N ILE A 202 10.99 -9.88 -5.34
CA ILE A 202 9.76 -9.93 -6.12
C ILE A 202 10.07 -10.26 -7.59
N ASN A 203 11.05 -9.59 -8.21
CA ASN A 203 11.39 -9.83 -9.62
C ASN A 203 12.91 -9.90 -9.83
N PRO A 204 13.45 -10.95 -10.46
CA PRO A 204 14.81 -10.93 -10.97
C PRO A 204 14.93 -9.89 -12.10
N ALA A 205 16.04 -9.15 -12.15
CA ALA A 205 16.26 -8.02 -13.06
C ALA A 205 16.51 -8.44 -14.53
N ASN A 206 15.64 -9.26 -15.11
CA ASN A 206 15.77 -9.75 -16.48
C ASN A 206 15.24 -8.69 -17.46
N ASN A 207 16.14 -8.03 -18.20
CA ASN A 207 15.83 -7.05 -19.25
C ASN A 207 14.94 -5.86 -18.79
N PRO A 208 15.47 -4.95 -17.95
CA PRO A 208 14.71 -3.83 -17.39
C PRO A 208 14.14 -2.87 -18.45
N CYS A 209 14.83 -2.73 -19.59
CA CYS A 209 14.36 -1.86 -20.69
C CYS A 209 13.06 -2.39 -21.31
N ALA A 210 13.01 -3.69 -21.62
CA ALA A 210 11.81 -4.32 -22.17
C ALA A 210 10.62 -4.26 -21.20
N ILE A 211 10.87 -4.50 -19.90
CA ILE A 211 9.84 -4.39 -18.85
C ILE A 211 9.29 -2.96 -18.79
N SER A 212 10.17 -1.95 -18.77
CA SER A 212 9.77 -0.54 -18.75
C SER A 212 8.96 -0.14 -19.97
N ALA A 213 9.38 -0.55 -21.17
CA ALA A 213 8.66 -0.31 -22.41
C ALA A 213 7.26 -0.94 -22.39
N LYS A 214 7.14 -2.20 -21.93
CA LYS A 214 5.86 -2.88 -21.78
C LYS A 214 4.96 -2.20 -20.74
N LYS A 215 5.48 -1.80 -19.58
CA LYS A 215 4.73 -1.02 -18.58
C LYS A 215 4.23 0.30 -19.14
N LYS A 216 5.05 1.02 -19.91
CA LYS A 216 4.65 2.28 -20.57
C LYS A 216 3.52 2.06 -21.57
N LYS A 217 3.61 1.01 -22.39
CA LYS A 217 2.55 0.63 -23.34
C LYS A 217 1.24 0.32 -22.63
N VAL A 218 1.27 -0.62 -21.68
CA VAL A 218 0.08 -1.03 -20.89
C VAL A 218 -0.52 0.15 -20.15
N TRP A 219 0.31 1.00 -19.54
CA TRP A 219 -0.15 2.22 -18.88
C TRP A 219 -0.84 3.18 -19.85
N GLY A 220 -0.27 3.38 -21.04
CA GLY A 220 -0.88 4.18 -22.10
C GLY A 220 -2.28 3.69 -22.45
N GLU A 221 -2.42 2.39 -22.68
CA GLU A 221 -3.71 1.73 -22.96
C GLU A 221 -4.70 1.88 -21.79
N LEU A 222 -4.28 1.67 -20.55
CA LEU A 222 -5.14 1.86 -19.37
C LEU A 222 -5.63 3.30 -19.23
N MET A 223 -4.79 4.29 -19.57
CA MET A 223 -5.15 5.70 -19.47
C MET A 223 -6.14 6.16 -20.56
N THR A 224 -6.20 5.48 -21.71
CA THR A 224 -7.25 5.78 -22.72
C THR A 224 -8.63 5.40 -22.20
N LEU A 225 -8.72 4.27 -21.49
CA LEU A 225 -9.94 3.72 -20.87
C LEU A 225 -10.37 4.46 -19.60
N LYS A 226 -9.60 5.44 -19.12
CA LYS A 226 -9.88 6.17 -17.88
C LYS A 226 -11.23 6.92 -17.96
N PRO A 227 -12.17 6.69 -17.02
CA PRO A 227 -13.46 7.38 -17.02
C PRO A 227 -13.29 8.90 -16.87
N LEU A 228 -14.18 9.69 -17.49
CA LEU A 228 -14.13 11.16 -17.48
C LEU A 228 -14.09 11.74 -16.06
N LYS A 229 -14.90 11.20 -15.13
CA LYS A 229 -14.92 11.62 -13.72
C LYS A 229 -13.53 11.51 -13.07
N VAL A 230 -12.80 10.44 -13.40
CA VAL A 230 -11.46 10.20 -12.87
C VAL A 230 -10.43 11.10 -13.57
N LYS A 231 -10.55 11.35 -14.87
CA LYS A 231 -9.73 12.34 -15.59
C LYS A 231 -9.88 13.73 -14.97
N LEU A 232 -11.11 14.13 -14.66
CA LEU A 232 -11.40 15.40 -14.00
C LEU A 232 -10.80 15.47 -12.60
N LYS A 233 -11.04 14.44 -11.77
CA LYS A 233 -10.44 14.35 -10.41
C LYS A 233 -8.92 14.44 -10.46
N HIS A 234 -8.27 13.78 -11.41
CA HIS A 234 -6.83 13.86 -11.63
C HIS A 234 -6.36 15.28 -12.00
N LYS A 235 -7.08 15.96 -12.90
CA LYS A 235 -6.77 17.36 -13.27
C LYS A 235 -6.94 18.30 -12.09
N ILE A 236 -8.03 18.18 -11.33
CA ILE A 236 -8.27 18.95 -10.10
C ILE A 236 -7.11 18.74 -9.12
N ARG A 237 -6.73 17.49 -8.87
CA ARG A 237 -5.61 17.16 -7.99
C ARG A 237 -4.32 17.86 -8.41
N LYS A 238 -4.00 17.84 -9.70
CA LYS A 238 -2.74 18.41 -10.23
C LYS A 238 -2.72 19.93 -10.34
N LEU A 239 -3.84 20.55 -10.70
CA LEU A 239 -3.90 21.97 -11.03
C LEU A 239 -4.45 22.84 -9.90
N ILE A 240 -5.35 22.29 -9.08
CA ILE A 240 -6.09 23.06 -8.08
C ILE A 240 -5.47 22.92 -6.70
N ILE A 241 -5.16 21.69 -6.25
CA ILE A 241 -4.60 21.48 -4.91
C ILE A 241 -3.34 22.34 -4.66
N PRO A 242 -2.36 22.42 -5.57
CA PRO A 242 -1.16 23.22 -5.34
C PRO A 242 -1.40 24.73 -5.22
N LEU A 243 -2.57 25.24 -5.66
CA LEU A 243 -2.93 26.65 -5.53
C LEU A 243 -3.40 27.00 -4.11
N PHE A 244 -3.87 26.01 -3.34
CA PHE A 244 -4.47 26.22 -2.02
C PHE A 244 -3.72 25.50 -0.90
N SER A 245 -2.75 24.66 -1.22
CA SER A 245 -2.00 23.90 -0.24
C SER A 245 -0.60 23.64 -0.75
N GLU A 246 0.38 23.90 0.12
CA GLU A 246 1.77 23.55 -0.14
C GLU A 246 1.93 22.04 -0.26
N ILE A 247 2.75 21.60 -1.23
CA ILE A 247 3.08 20.20 -1.44
C ILE A 247 4.52 19.96 -1.00
N ILE A 248 4.69 19.18 0.08
CA ILE A 248 6.03 18.82 0.59
C ILE A 248 6.52 17.59 -0.16
N ASP A 249 7.70 17.69 -0.78
CA ASP A 249 8.39 16.58 -1.44
C ASP A 249 9.37 15.90 -0.47
N LEU A 250 8.98 14.73 0.05
CA LEU A 250 9.76 13.97 1.03
C LEU A 250 10.82 13.07 0.38
N LYS A 251 10.86 12.97 -0.96
CA LYS A 251 11.95 12.24 -1.66
C LYS A 251 13.24 13.05 -1.75
N LYS A 252 13.16 14.38 -1.69
CA LYS A 252 14.35 15.22 -1.65
C LYS A 252 15.00 15.11 -0.26
N PRO A 253 16.34 15.03 -0.17
CA PRO A 253 17.00 15.30 1.10
C PRO A 253 16.60 16.71 1.55
N VAL A 254 16.39 16.89 2.85
CA VAL A 254 16.24 18.23 3.43
C VAL A 254 17.53 18.99 3.10
N PRO A 255 17.45 20.22 2.55
CA PRO A 255 18.63 21.02 2.23
C PRO A 255 19.50 21.29 3.47
#